data_AF-A0A919WQS3-F1
#
_entry.id   AF-A0A919WQS3-F1
#
_cell.length_a   1.000
_cell.length_b   1.000
_cell.length_c   1.000
_cell.angle_alpha   90.00
_cell.angle_beta   90.00
_cell.angle_gamma   90.00
#
_symmetry.space_group_name_H-M   'P 1'
#
loop_
_entity.id
_entity.type
_entity.pdbx_description
1 polymer ?
#
loop_
_entity_poly.entity_id
_entity_poly.type
_entity_poly.pdbx_seq_one_letter_code
_entity_poly.pdbx_strand_id
1 'polypeptide(L)'
;MSLTKPLLLQHGSVEENFAYTYHIFDKAFMQQKSRPRFEGKFIYFEISKIANGITYPYPEKLMHIASLTEKREHTIFPCTNDISNIECLNKCTLAKAHTWFIPLKRNECLYRMARIHWIPEIIKLANRKDLRVKIWIEKKRDKRNKVVEKTFLRYQEGIVDYLIILKNKLDKGSLTYYIFETAFPVFLIRSKSQYDKKYEEYTQTLQTN
;
A
#
# COMPACT_ATOMS: atom_id res chain seq x y z
N MET A 1 -2.96 19.63 -6.65
CA MET A 1 -4.18 18.86 -6.28
C MET A 1 -3.80 17.96 -5.11
N SER A 2 -4.44 18.11 -3.96
CA SER A 2 -4.21 17.25 -2.79
C SER A 2 -4.99 15.94 -2.91
N LEU A 3 -4.66 14.96 -2.06
CA LEU A 3 -5.41 13.70 -1.99
C LEU A 3 -6.86 13.96 -1.60
N THR A 4 -7.77 13.15 -2.14
CA THR A 4 -9.18 13.24 -1.77
C THR A 4 -9.41 12.74 -0.34
N LYS A 5 -10.55 13.07 0.26
CA LYS A 5 -10.84 12.67 1.64
C LYS A 5 -10.98 11.15 1.74
N PRO A 6 -10.58 10.54 2.88
CA PRO A 6 -10.83 9.12 3.13
C PRO A 6 -12.30 8.73 2.88
N LEU A 7 -12.51 7.51 2.39
CA LEU A 7 -13.86 6.97 2.18
C LEU A 7 -14.58 6.81 3.52
N LEU A 8 -15.88 7.07 3.51
CA LEU A 8 -16.75 6.76 4.65
C LEU A 8 -17.19 5.31 4.55
N LEU A 9 -16.60 4.46 5.39
CA LEU A 9 -16.89 3.03 5.48
C LEU A 9 -17.86 2.81 6.65
N GLN A 10 -19.17 3.00 6.38
CA GLN A 10 -20.25 2.86 7.37
C GLN A 10 -21.20 1.70 7.02
N HIS A 11 -20.74 0.71 6.27
CA HIS A 11 -21.62 -0.31 5.71
C HIS A 11 -21.96 -1.43 6.70
N GLY A 12 -21.88 -1.21 8.01
CA GLY A 12 -22.23 -2.22 9.02
C GLY A 12 -21.19 -3.32 9.21
N SER A 13 -21.03 -4.23 8.23
CA SER A 13 -20.15 -5.42 8.34
C SER A 13 -18.75 -5.25 7.73
N VAL A 14 -17.83 -6.16 8.05
CA VAL A 14 -16.50 -6.21 7.42
C VAL A 14 -16.64 -6.55 5.94
N GLU A 15 -17.56 -7.45 5.61
CA GLU A 15 -17.82 -7.97 4.28
C GLU A 15 -18.33 -6.89 3.34
N GLU A 16 -19.29 -6.08 3.79
CA GLU A 16 -19.84 -4.97 3.01
C GLU A 16 -18.79 -3.86 2.80
N ASN A 17 -18.05 -3.50 3.86
CA ASN A 17 -16.96 -2.53 3.73
C ASN A 17 -15.87 -3.03 2.78
N PHE A 18 -15.56 -4.33 2.78
CA PHE A 18 -14.58 -4.91 1.87
C PHE A 18 -15.10 -4.99 0.44
N ALA A 19 -16.37 -5.35 0.23
CA ALA A 19 -17.01 -5.37 -1.08
C ALA A 19 -16.99 -3.98 -1.73
N TYR A 20 -17.35 -2.95 -0.96
CA TYR A 20 -17.28 -1.56 -1.41
C TYR A 20 -15.84 -1.12 -1.73
N THR A 21 -14.89 -1.45 -0.87
CA THR A 21 -13.45 -1.18 -1.08
C THR A 21 -12.94 -1.89 -2.34
N TYR A 22 -13.35 -3.14 -2.57
CA TYR A 22 -12.99 -3.91 -3.76
C TYR A 22 -13.57 -3.30 -5.03
N HIS A 23 -14.83 -2.83 -5.01
CA HIS A 23 -15.43 -2.15 -6.16
C HIS A 23 -14.66 -0.90 -6.58
N ILE A 24 -14.23 -0.09 -5.61
CA ILE A 24 -13.40 1.09 -5.86
C ILE A 24 -12.04 0.68 -6.42
N PHE A 25 -11.43 -0.34 -5.82
CA PHE A 25 -10.16 -0.88 -6.27
C PHE A 25 -10.24 -1.42 -7.70
N ASP A 26 -11.28 -2.18 -8.04
CA ASP A 26 -11.50 -2.77 -9.36
C ASP A 26 -11.63 -1.67 -10.43
N LYS A 27 -12.45 -0.65 -10.16
CA LYS A 27 -12.57 0.52 -11.03
C LYS A 27 -11.25 1.26 -11.22
N ALA A 28 -10.38 1.30 -10.21
CA ALA A 28 -9.11 2.02 -10.28
C ALA A 28 -7.97 1.21 -10.91
N PHE A 29 -7.90 -0.11 -10.67
CA PHE A 29 -6.74 -0.94 -11.02
C PHE A 29 -7.01 -2.03 -12.05
N MET A 30 -8.26 -2.47 -12.19
CA MET A 30 -8.59 -3.62 -13.02
C MET A 30 -9.10 -3.21 -14.40
N GLN A 31 -9.80 -2.07 -14.48
CA GLN A 31 -10.29 -1.55 -15.76
C GLN A 31 -9.13 -0.99 -16.61
N GLN A 32 -9.02 -1.45 -17.86
CA GLN A 32 -7.89 -1.13 -18.75
C GLN A 32 -7.70 0.37 -18.99
N LYS A 33 -8.79 1.15 -19.04
CA LYS A 33 -8.77 2.60 -19.29
C LYS A 33 -8.30 3.43 -18.09
N SER A 34 -8.54 2.95 -16.87
CA SER A 34 -8.26 3.68 -15.63
C SER A 34 -6.99 3.22 -14.92
N ARG A 35 -6.47 2.02 -15.27
CA ARG A 35 -5.31 1.42 -14.62
C ARG A 35 -4.13 2.40 -14.59
N PRO A 36 -3.58 2.73 -13.40
CA PRO A 36 -2.50 3.68 -13.29
C PRO A 36 -1.22 3.15 -13.95
N ARG A 37 -0.50 4.07 -14.60
CA ARG A 37 0.86 3.87 -15.09
C ARG A 37 1.80 4.75 -14.29
N PHE A 38 3.00 4.29 -14.05
CA PHE A 38 4.05 5.10 -13.46
C PHE A 38 5.17 5.28 -14.48
N GLU A 39 5.52 6.53 -14.79
CA GLU A 39 6.49 6.91 -15.84
C GLU A 39 6.20 6.24 -17.20
N GLY A 40 4.91 6.17 -17.56
CA GLY A 40 4.44 5.52 -18.80
C GLY A 40 4.46 3.98 -18.77
N LYS A 41 5.10 3.36 -17.77
CA LYS A 41 5.17 1.90 -17.62
C LYS A 41 3.94 1.35 -16.91
N PHE A 42 3.56 0.15 -17.33
CA PHE A 42 2.44 -0.59 -16.77
C PHE A 42 2.71 -1.01 -15.31
N ILE A 43 1.66 -1.02 -14.48
CA ILE A 43 1.71 -1.57 -13.13
C ILE A 43 0.83 -2.83 -13.10
N TYR A 44 1.47 -3.99 -13.01
CA TYR A 44 0.82 -5.27 -12.84
C TYR A 44 0.37 -5.45 -11.40
N PHE A 45 -0.92 -5.73 -11.21
CA PHE A 45 -1.48 -6.12 -9.92
C PHE A 45 -1.83 -7.61 -9.95
N GLU A 46 -1.33 -8.34 -8.97
CA GLU A 46 -1.58 -9.77 -8.85
C GLU A 46 -2.95 -10.02 -8.20
N ILE A 47 -3.83 -10.66 -8.95
CA ILE A 47 -5.22 -10.92 -8.53
C ILE A 47 -5.43 -12.33 -7.96
N SER A 48 -4.35 -13.04 -7.64
CA SER A 48 -4.45 -14.36 -7.01
C SER A 48 -5.30 -14.27 -5.75
N LYS A 49 -6.34 -15.09 -5.69
CA LYS A 49 -7.13 -15.33 -4.49
C LYS A 49 -6.57 -16.46 -3.64
N ILE A 50 -5.43 -17.03 -4.01
CA ILE A 50 -4.83 -18.17 -3.33
C ILE A 50 -3.61 -17.72 -2.55
N ALA A 51 -3.57 -18.02 -1.26
CA ALA A 51 -2.40 -17.82 -0.41
C ALA A 51 -2.28 -18.96 0.61
N ASN A 52 -1.09 -19.51 0.78
CA ASN A 52 -0.83 -20.65 1.69
C ASN A 52 -1.76 -21.86 1.45
N GLY A 53 -2.14 -22.12 0.20
CA GLY A 53 -3.06 -23.21 -0.17
C GLY A 53 -4.54 -22.94 0.14
N ILE A 54 -4.87 -21.77 0.67
CA ILE A 54 -6.24 -21.35 1.00
C ILE A 54 -6.75 -20.40 -0.08
N THR A 55 -8.01 -20.59 -0.49
CA THR A 55 -8.70 -19.67 -1.41
C THR A 55 -9.48 -18.64 -0.60
N TYR A 56 -9.25 -17.36 -0.87
CA TYR A 56 -9.86 -16.21 -0.23
C TYR A 56 -10.97 -15.61 -1.11
N PRO A 57 -11.92 -14.86 -0.54
CA PRO A 57 -12.98 -14.21 -1.32
C PRO A 57 -12.45 -13.11 -2.25
N TYR A 58 -11.37 -12.44 -1.85
CA TYR A 58 -10.75 -11.32 -2.56
C TYR A 58 -9.27 -11.58 -2.87
N PRO A 59 -8.65 -10.85 -3.81
CA PRO A 59 -7.22 -10.95 -4.09
C PRO A 59 -6.37 -10.78 -2.82
N GLU A 60 -5.36 -11.64 -2.64
CA GLU A 60 -4.48 -11.63 -1.47
C GLU A 60 -3.83 -10.26 -1.28
N LYS A 61 -3.33 -9.64 -2.36
CA LYS A 61 -2.70 -8.32 -2.28
C LYS A 61 -3.67 -7.24 -1.82
N LEU A 62 -4.95 -7.33 -2.21
CA LEU A 62 -5.95 -6.39 -1.73
C LEU A 62 -6.18 -6.57 -0.22
N MET A 63 -6.29 -7.82 0.23
CA MET A 63 -6.38 -8.14 1.67
C MET A 63 -5.15 -7.65 2.43
N HIS A 64 -3.94 -7.75 1.86
CA HIS A 64 -2.70 -7.23 2.42
C HIS A 64 -2.71 -5.69 2.58
N ILE A 65 -3.25 -4.98 1.58
CA ILE A 65 -3.37 -3.52 1.59
C ILE A 65 -4.40 -3.05 2.62
N ALA A 66 -5.46 -3.84 2.81
CA ALA A 66 -6.59 -3.51 3.66
C ALA A 66 -6.48 -4.00 5.12
N SER A 67 -5.36 -4.62 5.50
CA SER A 67 -5.19 -5.24 6.83
C SER A 67 -3.85 -4.90 7.46
N LEU A 68 -3.72 -5.01 8.78
CA LEU A 68 -2.45 -4.87 9.49
C LEU A 68 -1.93 -6.25 9.90
N THR A 69 -0.62 -6.45 9.81
CA THR A 69 0.01 -7.61 10.45
C THR A 69 -0.12 -7.48 11.95
N GLU A 70 -0.36 -8.59 12.65
CA GLU A 70 -0.26 -8.61 14.10
C GLU A 70 1.18 -8.30 14.52
N LYS A 71 1.42 -7.08 15.00
CA LYS A 71 2.67 -6.72 15.68
C LYS A 71 2.34 -6.15 17.05
N ARG A 72 2.97 -6.73 18.07
CA ARG A 72 2.92 -6.27 19.47
C ARG A 72 3.54 -4.87 19.67
N GLU A 73 4.26 -4.37 18.67
CA GLU A 73 5.00 -3.11 18.72
C GLU A 73 4.19 -1.87 18.32
N HIS A 74 2.92 -2.02 17.92
CA HIS A 74 2.08 -0.87 17.57
C HIS A 74 1.59 -0.15 18.84
N THR A 75 2.44 0.71 19.41
CA THR A 75 2.06 1.62 20.50
C THR A 75 1.24 2.82 20.04
N ILE A 76 1.26 3.11 18.74
CA ILE A 76 0.52 4.23 18.14
C ILE A 76 -0.33 3.71 16.97
N PHE A 77 -1.63 3.99 17.00
CA PHE A 77 -2.56 3.67 15.92
C PHE A 77 -2.90 4.94 15.12
N PRO A 78 -2.88 4.88 13.78
CA PRO A 78 -3.15 6.05 12.95
C PRO A 78 -4.63 6.45 12.97
N CYS A 79 -5.50 5.56 13.42
CA CYS A 79 -6.94 5.76 13.44
C CYS A 79 -7.46 6.44 14.71
N THR A 80 -6.63 6.66 15.75
CA THR A 80 -7.11 7.14 17.06
C THR A 80 -8.05 8.35 16.98
N ASN A 81 -7.80 9.27 16.05
CA ASN A 81 -8.62 10.46 15.81
C ASN A 81 -9.41 10.39 14.50
N ASP A 82 -9.79 9.19 14.06
CA ASP A 82 -10.50 8.91 12.81
C ASP A 82 -11.73 8.05 13.11
N ILE A 83 -12.83 8.27 12.37
CA ILE A 83 -14.08 7.51 12.54
C ILE A 83 -13.86 5.98 12.42
N SER A 84 -12.86 5.58 11.64
CA SER A 84 -12.45 4.17 11.50
C SER A 84 -12.08 3.50 12.83
N ASN A 85 -11.69 4.25 13.88
CA ASN A 85 -11.40 3.68 15.19
C ASN A 85 -12.67 3.34 15.97
N ILE A 86 -13.71 4.18 15.86
CA ILE A 86 -15.00 3.98 16.51
C ILE A 86 -15.63 2.68 15.97
N GLU A 87 -15.65 2.54 14.65
CA GLU A 87 -16.23 1.38 13.93
C GLU A 87 -15.36 0.12 13.99
N CYS A 88 -14.11 0.20 14.49
CA CYS A 88 -13.20 -0.93 14.54
C CYS A 88 -13.53 -1.87 15.72
N LEU A 89 -14.22 -2.97 15.42
CA LEU A 89 -14.59 -3.99 16.41
C LEU A 89 -13.41 -4.87 16.85
N ASN A 90 -12.50 -5.19 15.93
CA ASN A 90 -11.38 -6.09 16.24
C ASN A 90 -10.28 -5.43 17.11
N LYS A 91 -10.25 -4.08 17.17
CA LYS A 91 -9.21 -3.28 17.85
C LYS A 91 -7.79 -3.80 17.58
N CYS A 92 -7.51 -4.12 16.31
CA CYS A 92 -6.24 -4.65 15.84
C CYS A 92 -5.79 -5.96 16.54
N THR A 93 -6.72 -6.76 17.04
CA THR A 93 -6.45 -8.02 17.76
C THR A 93 -6.81 -9.24 16.91
N LEU A 94 -5.86 -10.16 16.69
CA LEU A 94 -6.04 -11.31 15.80
C LEU A 94 -7.19 -12.24 16.22
N ALA A 95 -7.38 -12.41 17.53
CA ALA A 95 -8.48 -13.21 18.07
C ALA A 95 -9.87 -12.65 17.76
N LYS A 96 -9.96 -11.36 17.41
CA LYS A 96 -11.22 -10.68 17.05
C LYS A 96 -11.27 -10.32 15.55
N ALA A 97 -10.26 -10.72 14.78
CA ALA A 97 -10.22 -10.47 13.34
C ALA A 97 -11.30 -11.28 12.64
N HIS A 98 -11.75 -10.77 11.50
CA HIS A 98 -12.66 -11.49 10.64
C HIS A 98 -12.00 -12.79 10.13
N THR A 99 -12.80 -13.85 9.97
CA THR A 99 -12.33 -15.21 9.64
C THR A 99 -11.45 -15.28 8.39
N TRP A 100 -11.65 -14.36 7.45
CA TRP A 100 -10.83 -14.24 6.24
C TRP A 100 -9.38 -13.83 6.51
N PHE A 101 -9.10 -13.10 7.59
CA PHE A 101 -7.76 -12.55 7.86
C PHE A 101 -6.97 -13.37 8.89
N ILE A 102 -7.65 -14.19 9.70
CA ILE A 102 -7.01 -15.07 10.68
C ILE A 102 -5.94 -15.99 10.03
N PRO A 103 -6.22 -16.70 8.92
CA PRO A 103 -5.22 -17.55 8.26
C PRO A 103 -4.03 -16.77 7.68
N LEU A 104 -4.23 -15.49 7.37
CA LEU A 104 -3.16 -14.59 6.92
C LEU A 104 -2.32 -14.03 8.07
N LYS A 105 -2.73 -14.25 9.33
CA LYS A 105 -2.16 -13.62 10.54
C LYS A 105 -2.25 -12.09 10.49
N ARG A 106 -3.41 -11.59 10.07
CA ARG A 106 -3.68 -10.16 9.90
C ARG A 106 -5.02 -9.78 10.49
N ASN A 107 -5.19 -8.48 10.72
CA ASN A 107 -6.43 -7.86 11.16
C ASN A 107 -6.94 -6.95 10.06
N GLU A 108 -8.18 -7.08 9.63
CA GLU A 108 -8.83 -6.09 8.77
C GLU A 108 -8.73 -4.69 9.40
N CYS A 109 -8.50 -3.68 8.56
CA CYS A 109 -8.26 -2.32 9.02
C CYS A 109 -9.05 -1.31 8.19
N LEU A 110 -10.17 -0.84 8.75
CA LEU A 110 -11.03 0.17 8.13
C LEU A 110 -10.26 1.43 7.73
N TYR A 111 -9.30 1.85 8.56
CA TYR A 111 -8.47 3.01 8.27
C TYR A 111 -7.65 2.85 6.97
N ARG A 112 -7.12 1.65 6.71
CA ARG A 112 -6.38 1.35 5.47
C ARG A 112 -7.32 1.21 4.29
N MET A 113 -8.45 0.54 4.46
CA MET A 113 -9.48 0.38 3.42
C MET A 113 -9.98 1.74 2.92
N ALA A 114 -10.28 2.66 3.85
CA ALA A 114 -10.79 4.00 3.54
C ALA A 114 -9.83 4.82 2.65
N ARG A 115 -8.56 4.43 2.56
CA ARG A 115 -7.49 5.15 1.84
C ARG A 115 -6.99 4.40 0.61
N ILE A 116 -7.70 3.35 0.16
CA ILE A 116 -7.25 2.56 -0.99
C ILE A 116 -7.21 3.37 -2.30
N HIS A 117 -8.12 4.33 -2.43
CA HIS A 117 -8.25 5.19 -3.59
C HIS A 117 -7.11 6.22 -3.71
N TRP A 118 -6.31 6.42 -2.66
CA TRP A 118 -5.13 7.29 -2.72
C TRP A 118 -4.01 6.71 -3.57
N ILE A 119 -3.96 5.38 -3.76
CA ILE A 119 -2.89 4.75 -4.53
C ILE A 119 -2.81 5.31 -5.98
N PRO A 120 -3.88 5.32 -6.79
CA PRO A 120 -3.83 5.92 -8.13
C PRO A 120 -3.61 7.45 -8.09
N GLU A 121 -4.11 8.15 -7.05
CA GLU A 121 -3.90 9.59 -6.90
C GLU A 121 -2.43 9.94 -6.68
N ILE A 122 -1.74 9.22 -5.78
CA ILE A 122 -0.32 9.40 -5.51
C ILE A 122 0.52 9.06 -6.74
N ILE A 123 0.18 7.99 -7.49
CA ILE A 123 0.87 7.67 -8.75
C ILE A 123 0.71 8.82 -9.76
N LYS A 124 -0.48 9.42 -9.86
CA LYS A 124 -0.73 10.57 -10.72
C LYS A 124 0.07 11.81 -10.29
N LEU A 125 0.21 12.05 -8.98
CA LEU A 125 1.06 13.12 -8.45
C LEU A 125 2.55 12.87 -8.73
N ALA A 126 3.00 11.62 -8.57
CA ALA A 126 4.36 11.20 -8.87
C ALA A 126 4.73 11.46 -10.33
N ASN A 127 3.86 11.07 -11.27
CA ASN A 127 4.05 11.33 -12.70
C ASN A 127 4.11 12.83 -13.06
N ARG A 128 3.49 13.68 -12.24
CA ARG A 128 3.52 15.14 -12.38
C ARG A 128 4.72 15.78 -11.69
N LYS A 129 5.62 14.98 -11.11
CA LYS A 129 6.78 15.45 -10.33
C LYS A 129 6.36 16.37 -9.18
N ASP A 130 5.22 16.08 -8.56
CA ASP A 130 4.75 16.85 -7.40
C ASP A 130 5.75 16.71 -6.24
N LEU A 131 6.19 17.84 -5.68
CA LEU A 131 7.22 17.90 -4.64
C LEU A 131 6.83 17.16 -3.35
N ARG A 132 5.53 16.91 -3.15
CA ARG A 132 5.02 16.14 -2.01
C ARG A 132 5.24 14.64 -2.16
N VAL A 133 5.65 14.16 -3.34
CA VAL A 133 5.95 12.75 -3.59
C VAL A 133 7.45 12.55 -3.73
N LYS A 134 8.06 11.94 -2.71
CA LYS A 134 9.44 11.44 -2.75
C LYS A 134 9.47 10.10 -3.49
N ILE A 135 10.43 9.95 -4.40
CA ILE A 135 10.62 8.74 -5.20
C ILE A 135 12.07 8.28 -5.05
N TRP A 136 12.27 7.01 -4.72
CA TRP A 136 13.60 6.40 -4.69
C TRP A 136 13.58 4.93 -5.10
N ILE A 137 14.75 4.40 -5.45
CA ILE A 137 14.94 2.99 -5.83
C ILE A 137 15.85 2.33 -4.80
N GLU A 138 15.43 1.18 -4.27
CA GLU A 138 16.29 0.31 -3.47
C GLU A 138 16.61 -0.98 -4.24
N LYS A 139 17.88 -1.38 -4.24
CA LYS A 139 18.34 -2.67 -4.75
C LYS A 139 18.60 -3.62 -3.57
N LYS A 140 17.99 -4.80 -3.59
CA LYS A 140 18.20 -5.85 -2.57
C LYS A 140 18.39 -7.19 -3.24
N ARG A 141 19.21 -8.06 -2.65
CA ARG A 141 19.30 -9.46 -3.06
C ARG A 141 18.14 -10.24 -2.43
N ASP A 142 17.41 -11.01 -3.23
CA ASP A 142 16.39 -11.91 -2.73
C ASP A 142 16.99 -13.18 -2.10
N LYS A 143 16.13 -14.08 -1.61
CA LYS A 143 16.55 -15.37 -1.01
C LYS A 143 17.35 -16.26 -1.97
N ARG A 144 17.26 -16.02 -3.29
CA ARG A 144 17.97 -16.76 -4.34
C ARG A 144 19.19 -15.97 -4.86
N ASN A 145 19.65 -14.97 -4.10
CA ASN A 145 20.77 -14.10 -4.42
C ASN A 145 20.60 -13.27 -5.71
N LYS A 146 19.36 -13.12 -6.21
CA LYS A 146 19.06 -12.31 -7.38
C LYS A 146 18.83 -10.86 -6.95
N VAL A 147 19.43 -9.91 -7.67
CA VAL A 147 19.17 -8.49 -7.46
C VAL A 147 17.72 -8.18 -7.85
N VAL A 148 16.98 -7.66 -6.89
CA VAL A 148 15.61 -7.15 -7.03
C VAL A 148 15.64 -5.67 -6.75
N GLU A 149 15.11 -4.89 -7.69
CA GLU A 149 14.95 -3.45 -7.53
C GLU A 149 13.50 -3.13 -7.16
N LYS A 150 13.33 -2.22 -6.22
CA LYS A 150 12.02 -1.72 -5.80
C LYS A 150 11.99 -0.21 -5.89
N THR A 151 10.95 0.32 -6.50
CA THR A 151 10.65 1.75 -6.55
C THR A 151 9.65 2.09 -5.46
N PHE A 152 9.96 3.11 -4.68
CA PHE A 152 9.14 3.60 -3.59
C PHE A 152 8.57 4.96 -3.97
N LEU A 153 7.29 5.17 -3.72
CA LEU A 153 6.60 6.45 -3.92
C LEU A 153 5.98 6.83 -2.58
N ARG A 154 6.54 7.83 -1.91
CA ARG A 154 6.07 8.30 -0.59
C ARG A 154 5.48 9.68 -0.72
N TYR A 155 4.18 9.79 -0.49
CA TYR A 155 3.48 11.05 -0.41
C TYR A 155 3.48 11.57 1.03
N GLN A 156 3.83 12.86 1.20
CA GLN A 156 3.82 13.54 2.49
C GLN A 156 3.14 14.92 2.35
N GLU A 157 2.06 15.14 3.10
CA GLU A 157 1.40 16.45 3.22
C GLU A 157 0.68 16.54 4.58
N GLY A 158 1.08 17.52 5.40
CA GLY A 158 0.55 17.67 6.75
C GLY A 158 0.74 16.40 7.59
N ILE A 159 -0.36 15.84 8.09
CA ILE A 159 -0.35 14.59 8.87
C ILE A 159 -0.35 13.32 8.00
N VAL A 160 -0.57 13.45 6.68
CA VAL A 160 -0.64 12.33 5.76
C VAL A 160 0.76 11.91 5.36
N ASP A 161 1.07 10.64 5.58
CA ASP A 161 2.29 9.99 5.11
C ASP A 161 1.88 8.62 4.57
N TYR A 162 2.07 8.39 3.27
CA TYR A 162 1.57 7.21 2.58
C TYR A 162 2.60 6.69 1.59
N LEU A 163 2.88 5.39 1.67
CA LEU A 163 3.91 4.72 0.90
C LEU A 163 3.31 3.72 -0.08
N ILE A 164 3.77 3.77 -1.33
CA ILE A 164 3.52 2.76 -2.36
C ILE A 164 4.86 2.11 -2.71
N ILE A 165 4.85 0.78 -2.81
CA ILE A 165 6.03 0.00 -3.18
C ILE A 165 5.73 -0.77 -4.45
N LEU A 166 6.58 -0.56 -5.46
CA LEU A 166 6.55 -1.23 -6.74
C LEU A 166 7.83 -2.05 -6.90
N LYS A 167 7.72 -3.31 -7.32
CA LYS A 167 8.87 -4.12 -7.72
C LYS A 167 9.14 -3.91 -9.20
N ASN A 168 10.39 -3.62 -9.55
CA ASN A 168 10.78 -3.38 -10.93
C ASN A 168 10.91 -4.74 -11.64
N LYS A 169 10.20 -4.90 -12.76
CA LYS A 169 10.46 -6.00 -13.69
C LYS A 169 11.42 -5.52 -14.77
N LEU A 170 12.64 -6.06 -14.72
CA LEU A 170 13.66 -5.79 -15.71
C LEU A 170 13.70 -6.92 -16.74
N ASP A 171 13.88 -6.55 -18.00
CA ASP A 171 14.28 -7.44 -19.10
C ASP A 171 15.55 -6.88 -19.74
N LYS A 172 16.59 -7.72 -19.87
CA LYS A 172 17.93 -7.33 -20.34
C LYS A 172 18.46 -6.02 -19.74
N GLY A 173 18.21 -5.81 -18.43
CA GLY A 173 18.64 -4.61 -17.70
C GLY A 173 17.73 -3.38 -17.85
N SER A 174 16.73 -3.43 -18.74
CA SER A 174 15.79 -2.33 -18.96
C SER A 174 14.47 -2.56 -18.23
N LEU A 175 13.91 -1.50 -17.65
CA LEU A 175 12.61 -1.53 -16.99
C LEU A 175 11.48 -1.73 -18.01
N THR A 176 10.76 -2.84 -17.86
CA THR A 176 9.62 -3.22 -18.71
C THR A 176 8.29 -2.77 -18.10
N TYR A 177 8.02 -3.20 -16.87
CA TYR A 177 6.83 -2.86 -16.10
C TYR A 177 7.11 -2.96 -14.60
N TYR A 178 6.15 -2.52 -13.80
CA TYR A 178 6.18 -2.65 -12.34
C TYR A 178 5.23 -3.75 -11.89
N ILE A 179 5.60 -4.47 -10.84
CA ILE A 179 4.67 -5.31 -10.09
C ILE A 179 4.29 -4.55 -8.83
N PHE A 180 3.01 -4.32 -8.60
CA PHE A 180 2.53 -3.71 -7.36
C PHE A 180 2.82 -4.66 -6.19
N GLU A 181 3.56 -4.20 -5.19
CA GLU A 181 3.88 -5.02 -4.02
C GLU A 181 2.91 -4.72 -2.87
N THR A 182 2.81 -3.46 -2.44
CA THR A 182 1.93 -3.04 -1.35
C THR A 182 1.79 -1.52 -1.31
N ALA A 183 0.79 -1.03 -0.59
CA ALA A 183 0.69 0.37 -0.21
C ALA A 183 0.06 0.54 1.18
N PHE A 184 0.51 1.55 1.94
CA PHE A 184 0.02 1.80 3.29
C PHE A 184 0.33 3.19 3.84
N PRO A 185 -0.49 3.69 4.79
CA PRO A 185 -0.13 4.83 5.62
C PRO A 185 1.09 4.52 6.50
N VAL A 186 2.05 5.42 6.57
CA VAL A 186 3.23 5.33 7.45
C VAL A 186 2.98 6.14 8.71
N PHE A 187 2.78 5.47 9.84
CA PHE A 187 2.42 6.14 11.09
C PHE A 187 3.40 5.89 12.25
N LEU A 188 4.25 4.87 12.16
CA LEU A 188 5.28 4.65 13.17
C LEU A 188 6.44 5.61 12.97
N ILE A 189 6.83 6.33 14.04
CA ILE A 189 7.95 7.29 14.04
C ILE A 189 9.22 6.63 13.50
N ARG A 190 9.56 5.44 14.00
CA ARG A 190 10.72 4.66 13.54
C ARG A 190 10.68 4.38 12.04
N SER A 191 9.51 4.03 11.50
CA SER A 191 9.36 3.79 10.06
C SER A 191 9.50 5.07 9.26
N LYS A 192 8.95 6.20 9.73
CA LYS A 192 9.14 7.51 9.10
C LYS A 192 10.62 7.86 9.00
N SER A 193 11.34 7.85 10.13
CA SER A 193 12.78 8.13 10.16
C SER A 193 13.59 7.19 9.27
N GLN A 194 13.23 5.90 9.22
CA GLN A 194 13.89 4.95 8.34
C GLN A 194 13.69 5.30 6.86
N TYR A 195 12.48 5.66 6.45
CA TYR A 195 12.19 6.03 5.06
C TYR A 195 12.78 7.39 4.68
N ASP A 196 12.85 8.34 5.61
CA ASP A 196 13.53 9.63 5.38
C ASP A 196 15.02 9.40 5.11
N LYS A 197 15.69 8.63 5.98
CA LYS A 197 17.09 8.24 5.78
C LYS A 197 17.31 7.52 4.44
N LYS A 198 16.42 6.60 4.06
CA LYS A 198 16.54 5.86 2.78
C LYS A 198 16.42 6.76 1.56
N TYR A 199 15.54 7.76 1.63
CA TYR A 199 15.41 8.76 0.58
C TYR A 199 16.66 9.66 0.51
N GLU A 200 17.16 10.13 1.66
CA GLU A 200 18.39 10.95 1.74
C GLU A 200 19.60 10.21 1.16
N GLU A 201 19.83 8.96 1.59
CA GLU A 201 20.89 8.08 1.05
C GLU A 201 20.80 7.99 -0.48
N TYR A 202 19.59 7.78 -1.02
CA TYR A 202 19.38 7.71 -2.47
C TYR A 202 19.72 9.04 -3.16
N THR A 203 19.24 10.17 -2.64
CA THR A 203 19.53 11.49 -3.22
C THR A 203 21.02 11.82 -3.21
N GLN A 204 21.76 11.44 -2.16
CA GLN A 204 23.21 11.62 -2.10
C GLN A 204 23.91 10.80 -3.19
N THR A 205 23.53 9.53 -3.38
CA THR A 205 24.12 8.69 -4.44
C THR A 205 23.87 9.23 -5.86
N LEU A 206 22.79 9.98 -6.07
CA LEU A 206 22.54 10.65 -7.35
C LEU A 206 23.39 11.91 -7.56
N GLN A 207 23.87 12.56 -6.49
CA GLN A 207 24.71 13.76 -6.58
C GLN A 207 26.19 13.41 -6.80
N THR A 208 26.60 12.20 -6.46
CA THR A 208 27.97 11.70 -6.60
C THR A 208 28.26 10.99 -7.93
N ASN A 209 27.24 10.81 -8.79
CA ASN A 209 27.34 10.20 -10.12
C ASN A 209 27.04 11.23 -11.20
#